data_AF-A0A1V6BIB3-F1
#
_entry.id   AF-A0A1V6BIB3-F1
#
_cell.length_a   1.000
_cell.length_b   1.000
_cell.length_c   1.000
_cell.angle_alpha   90.00
_cell.angle_beta   90.00
_cell.angle_gamma   90.00
#
_symmetry.space_group_name_H-M   'P 1'
#
loop_
_entity.id
_entity.type
_entity.pdbx_description
1 polymer ?
#
loop_
_entity_poly.entity_id
_entity_poly.type
_entity_poly.pdbx_seq_one_letter_code
_entity_poly.pdbx_strand_id
1 'polypeptide(L)' 'MKQSVVNDLTTEEVKARIKEEVSNLQKFKMQHAVSPMDNPIKIRTTRKLIARLKTELNKRMSQASK' A
#
# COMPACT_ATOMS: atom_id res chain seq x y z
N MET A 1 -3.41 8.00 -4.74
CA MET A 1 -4.03 6.99 -5.64
C MET A 1 -5.54 6.99 -5.45
N LYS A 2 -6.32 7.04 -6.54
CA LYS A 2 -7.79 6.86 -6.50
C LYS A 2 -8.11 5.36 -6.47
N GLN A 3 -9.30 4.99 -5.99
CA GLN A 3 -9.71 3.59 -5.89
C GLN A 3 -9.84 2.92 -7.27
N SER A 4 -10.20 3.68 -8.31
CA SER A 4 -10.28 3.19 -9.69
C SER A 4 -8.99 2.49 -10.13
N VAL A 5 -7.85 3.16 -9.92
CA VAL A 5 -6.53 2.63 -10.28
C VAL A 5 -6.19 1.36 -9.49
N VAL A 6 -6.76 1.15 -8.30
CA VAL A 6 -6.55 -0.07 -7.50
C VAL A 6 -7.32 -1.25 -8.09
N ASN A 7 -8.49 -0.99 -8.66
CA ASN A 7 -9.34 -2.02 -9.26
C ASN A 7 -8.78 -2.50 -10.61
N ASP A 8 -8.15 -1.62 -11.38
CA ASP A 8 -7.60 -1.92 -12.71
C ASP A 8 -6.35 -2.83 -12.67
N LEU A 9 -5.72 -3.00 -11.50
CA LEU A 9 -4.55 -3.87 -11.33
C LEU A 9 -4.95 -5.35 -11.25
N THR A 10 -4.10 -6.22 -11.81
CA THR A 10 -4.22 -7.68 -11.67
C THR A 10 -3.89 -8.14 -10.24
N THR A 11 -4.30 -9.35 -9.87
CA THR A 11 -4.05 -9.90 -8.52
C THR A 11 -2.57 -10.03 -8.18
N GLU A 12 -1.74 -10.34 -9.18
CA GLU A 12 -0.30 -10.46 -9.06
C GLU A 12 0.38 -9.10 -8.88
N GLU A 13 -0.02 -8.11 -9.67
CA GLU A 13 0.47 -6.73 -9.53
C GLU A 13 0.10 -6.13 -8.17
N VAL A 14 -1.11 -6.39 -7.66
CA VAL A 14 -1.51 -5.94 -6.31
C VAL A 14 -0.59 -6.54 -5.25
N LYS A 15 -0.25 -7.82 -5.34
CA LYS A 15 0.68 -8.48 -4.40
C LYS A 15 2.10 -7.91 -4.49
N ALA A 16 2.61 -7.71 -5.71
CA ALA A 16 3.92 -7.11 -5.94
C ALA A 16 4.00 -5.69 -5.37
N ARG A 17 2.97 -4.87 -5.63
CA ARG A 17 2.87 -3.49 -5.14
C ARG A 17 2.78 -3.43 -3.61
N ILE A 18 2.05 -4.35 -2.97
CA ILE A 18 2.00 -4.43 -1.50
C ILE A 18 3.41 -4.65 -0.94
N LYS A 19 4.19 -5.57 -1.52
CA LYS A 19 5.55 -5.88 -1.05
C LYS A 19 6.48 -4.67 -1.19
N GLU A 20 6.42 -4.01 -2.33
CA GLU A 20 7.20 -2.81 -2.62
C GLU A 20 6.85 -1.66 -1.64
N GLU A 21 5.56 -1.34 -1.49
CA GLU A 21 5.10 -0.25 -0.64
C GLU A 21 5.35 -0.50 0.85
N VAL A 22 5.31 -1.77 1.30
CA VAL A 22 5.69 -2.14 2.67
C VAL A 22 7.18 -1.90 2.92
N SER A 23 8.05 -2.26 1.96
CA SER A 23 9.49 -1.96 2.05
C SER A 23 9.73 -0.44 2.08
N ASN A 24 9.02 0.32 1.25
CA ASN A 24 9.10 1.79 1.23
C ASN A 24 8.64 2.39 2.56
N LEU A 25 7.56 1.88 3.16
CA LEU A 25 7.11 2.30 4.48
C LEU A 25 8.17 2.07 5.56
N GLN A 26 8.84 0.92 5.54
CA GLN A 26 9.92 0.63 6.49
C GLN A 26 11.09 1.60 6.33
N LYS A 27 11.51 1.86 5.08
CA LYS A 27 12.55 2.86 4.77
C LYS A 27 12.15 4.24 5.27
N PHE A 28 10.93 4.68 5.02
CA PHE A 28 10.43 5.97 5.51
C PHE A 28 10.40 6.05 7.03
N LYS A 29 10.02 4.99 7.73
CA LYS A 29 10.06 4.95 9.21
C LYS A 29 11.50 5.06 9.73
N MET A 30 12.43 4.32 9.12
CA MET A 30 13.85 4.37 9.50
C MET A 30 14.44 5.77 9.25
N GLN A 31 14.17 6.33 8.07
CA GLN A 31 14.60 7.70 7.73
C GLN A 31 14.03 8.73 8.71
N HIS A 32 12.73 8.65 9.03
CA HIS A 32 12.10 9.59 9.96
C HIS A 32 12.67 9.51 11.38
N ALA A 33 13.06 8.31 11.82
CA ALA A 33 13.64 8.09 13.13
C ALA A 33 15.07 8.64 13.24
N VAL A 34 15.83 8.59 12.14
CA VAL A 34 17.21 9.12 12.07
C VAL A 34 17.22 10.64 11.85
N SER A 35 16.33 11.15 11.01
CA SER A 35 16.20 12.57 10.72
C SER A 35 14.72 12.94 10.54
N PRO A 36 14.23 14.01 11.20
CA PRO A 36 12.86 14.46 11.00
C PRO A 36 12.64 14.78 9.53
N MET A 37 11.71 14.05 8.90
CA MET A 37 11.50 14.09 7.46
C MET A 37 10.75 15.37 7.09
N ASP A 38 11.11 16.00 5.97
CA ASP A 38 10.48 17.23 5.48
C ASP A 38 8.96 17.09 5.25
N ASN A 39 8.48 15.87 4.96
CA ASN A 39 7.05 15.64 4.74
C ASN A 39 6.55 14.33 5.36
N PRO A 40 6.13 14.34 6.65
CA PRO A 40 5.56 13.18 7.32
C PRO A 40 4.22 12.73 6.75
N ILE A 41 3.54 13.56 5.94
CA ILE A 41 2.28 13.19 5.27
C ILE A 41 2.53 12.03 4.29
N LYS A 42 3.73 11.91 3.72
CA LYS A 42 4.10 10.80 2.83
C LYS A 42 3.90 9.44 3.51
N ILE A 43 4.32 9.29 4.77
CA ILE A 43 4.12 8.06 5.56
C ILE A 43 2.62 7.75 5.68
N ARG A 44 1.79 8.76 5.96
CA ARG A 44 0.34 8.59 6.05
C ARG A 44 -0.26 8.15 4.71
N THR A 45 0.17 8.75 3.61
CA THR A 45 -0.34 8.39 2.28
C THR A 45 0.06 6.98 1.87
N THR A 46 1.29 6.55 2.16
CA THR A 46 1.76 5.19 1.88
C THR A 46 1.01 4.16 2.72
N ARG A 47 0.73 4.44 4.01
CA ARG A 47 -0.13 3.57 4.83
C ARG A 47 -1.52 3.41 4.23
N LYS A 48 -2.14 4.51 3.79
CA LYS A 48 -3.47 4.49 3.17
C LYS A 48 -3.48 3.72 1.85
N LEU A 49 -2.39 3.79 1.09
CA LEU A 49 -2.22 3.03 -0.14
C LEU A 49 -2.15 1.52 0.13
N ILE A 50 -1.30 1.09 1.07
CA ILE A 50 -1.17 -0.32 1.47
C ILE A 50 -2.52 -0.88 1.94
N ALA A 51 -3.25 -0.11 2.76
CA ALA A 51 -4.56 -0.52 3.24
C ALA A 51 -5.54 -0.80 2.09
N ARG A 52 -5.61 0.10 1.10
CA ARG A 52 -6.48 -0.07 -0.07
C ARG A 52 -6.12 -1.28 -0.92
N LEU A 53 -4.84 -1.52 -1.16
CA LEU A 53 -4.37 -2.70 -1.90
C LEU A 53 -4.73 -4.00 -1.17
N LYS A 54 -4.57 -4.03 0.16
CA LYS A 54 -4.97 -5.19 0.98
C LYS A 54 -6.48 -5.41 1.00
N THR A 55 -7.27 -4.34 1.09
CA THR A 55 -8.74 -4.44 1.04
C THR A 55 -9.22 -5.03 -0.29
N GLU A 56 -8.62 -4.61 -1.41
CA GLU A 56 -8.96 -5.15 -2.72
C GLU A 56 -8.59 -6.63 -2.84
N LEU A 57 -7.41 -7.03 -2.35
CA LEU A 57 -7.01 -8.44 -2.32
C LEU A 57 -7.99 -9.29 -1.50
N ASN A 58 -8.39 -8.81 -0.31
CA ASN A 58 -9.38 -9.50 0.52
C ASN A 58 -10.76 -9.58 -0.15
N LYS A 59 -11.18 -8.52 -0.84
CA LYS A 59 -12.44 -8.49 -1.59
C LYS A 59 -12.44 -9.59 -2.66
N ARG A 60 -11.36 -9.70 -3.44
CA ARG A 60 -11.20 -10.74 -4.48
C ARG A 60 -11.21 -12.15 -3.89
N MET A 61 -10.52 -12.36 -2.75
CA MET A 61 -10.55 -13.66 -2.06
C MET A 61 -11.95 -14.02 -1.56
N SER A 62 -12.68 -13.06 -0.98
CA SER A 62 -14.05 -13.27 -0.48
C SER A 62 -15.07 -13.53 -1.59
N GLN A 63 -14.83 -12.99 -2.78
CA GLN A 63 -15.67 -13.24 -3.96
C GLN A 63 -15.39 -14.59 -4.59
N ALA A 64 -14.14 -15.07 -4.57
CA ALA A 64 -13.77 -16.40 -5.07
C ALA A 64 -14.22 -17.56 -4.17
N SER A 65 -14.61 -17.27 -2.93
CA SER A 65 -15.07 -18.25 -1.93
C SER A 65 -16.59 -18.27 -1.75
N LYS A 66 -17.33 -17.55 -2.60
CA LYS A 66 -18.78 -17.62 -2.77
C LYS A 66 -19.13 -18.38 -4.04
#